data_AF-A0A7K4HHT9-F1
#
_entry.id   AF-A0A7K4HHT9-F1
#
_cell.length_a   1.000
_cell.length_b   1.000
_cell.length_c   1.000
_cell.angle_alpha   90.00
_cell.angle_beta   90.00
_cell.angle_gamma   90.00
#
_symmetry.space_group_name_H-M   'P 1'
#
loop_
_entity.id
_entity.type
_entity.pdbx_description
1 polymer ?
#
loop_
_entity_poly.entity_id
_entity_poly.type
_entity_poly.pdbx_seq_one_letter_code
_entity_poly.pdbx_strand_id
1 'polypeptide(L)'
;MGKNLKDLIDKAEEEEKSQAQLEKTVESLELKVAKLETKLRESQSSSKFELAKPSAEIIESEEINILKNLINSQNQELTQRNREKEALQNKISDLNAEIVNLKESINDSIKDQVILKTQNSLNNLIEDYGRLENTNKTLEEKILEIESENEQLKENATTLKTESSNVEQLEYNIKRLKKQLKDLEEVNKMLENRNLTLKGKELSIHNLEKTLQNLEITNSELKNQNQNLVTKLDAVKAERFQLTKFEAKATNLEKEIQALKIENEELKKKDAILLANTINTIETHKKESPKMHEILFTREKRSVEKPEIKIEEKFIEESTFQAPPEPERELIPMRDNLTVNKISVPEDLSLKNEMQKEESVTRKKTCPNCGNTNKAQIREFDDKSKIIYTYPRIYAKMYRCGQCGTEWR
;
A
#
# COMPACT_ATOMS: atom_id res chain seq x y z
N MET A 1 -48.01 20.78 41.32
CA MET A 1 -48.05 21.23 42.72
C MET A 1 -47.98 20.01 43.62
N GLY A 2 -46.93 19.88 44.43
CA GLY A 2 -46.66 18.68 45.21
C GLY A 2 -47.68 18.47 46.34
N LYS A 3 -47.95 17.20 46.68
CA LYS A 3 -48.87 16.81 47.77
C LYS A 3 -48.69 17.63 49.06
N ASN A 4 -47.45 17.96 49.40
CA ASN A 4 -47.12 18.77 50.58
C ASN A 4 -47.75 20.18 50.60
N LEU A 5 -47.99 20.81 49.45
CA LEU A 5 -48.61 22.14 49.42
C LEU A 5 -50.12 22.06 49.68
N LYS A 6 -50.76 20.95 49.30
CA LYS A 6 -52.19 20.72 49.53
C LYS A 6 -52.46 20.43 51.01
N ASP A 7 -51.63 19.61 51.63
CA ASP A 7 -51.74 19.30 53.07
C ASP A 7 -51.54 20.55 53.96
N LEU A 8 -50.70 21.51 53.54
CA LEU A 8 -50.51 22.78 54.26
C LEU A 8 -51.72 23.71 54.13
N ILE A 9 -52.39 23.73 52.97
CA ILE A 9 -53.60 24.54 52.76
C ILE A 9 -54.76 23.96 53.58
N ASP A 10 -54.96 22.65 53.53
CA ASP A 10 -56.04 21.98 54.28
C ASP A 10 -55.86 22.19 55.79
N LYS A 11 -54.62 22.18 56.30
CA LYS A 11 -54.32 22.44 57.71
C LYS A 11 -54.55 23.91 58.11
N ALA A 12 -54.25 24.86 57.23
CA ALA A 12 -54.54 26.27 57.47
C ALA A 12 -56.05 26.55 57.53
N GLU A 13 -56.84 25.90 56.67
CA GLU A 13 -58.31 25.99 56.71
C GLU A 13 -58.92 25.37 57.99
N GLU A 14 -58.32 24.31 58.53
CA GLU A 14 -58.74 23.74 59.82
C GLU A 14 -58.42 24.67 60.99
N GLU A 15 -57.24 25.31 60.98
CA GLU A 15 -56.84 26.28 62.00
C GLU A 15 -57.77 27.51 62.00
N GLU A 16 -58.12 28.04 60.82
CA GLU A 16 -59.07 29.17 60.69
C GLU A 16 -60.47 28.83 61.23
N LYS A 17 -60.97 27.61 60.96
CA LYS A 17 -62.24 27.12 61.54
C LYS A 17 -62.17 27.01 63.06
N SER A 18 -61.04 26.56 63.60
CA SER A 18 -60.85 26.47 65.06
C SER A 18 -60.82 27.85 65.73
N GLN A 19 -60.20 28.84 65.06
CA GLN A 19 -60.14 30.21 65.55
C GLN A 19 -61.52 30.88 65.56
N ALA A 20 -62.32 30.69 64.50
CA ALA A 20 -63.69 31.19 64.45
C ALA A 20 -64.61 30.58 65.52
N GLN A 21 -64.37 29.32 65.92
CA GLN A 21 -65.08 28.71 67.06
C GLN A 21 -64.66 29.34 68.39
N LEU A 22 -63.36 29.59 68.59
CA LEU A 22 -62.85 30.27 69.78
C LEU A 22 -63.43 31.67 69.94
N GLU A 23 -63.47 32.49 68.88
CA GLU A 23 -64.08 33.83 68.91
C GLU A 23 -65.55 33.79 69.37
N LYS A 24 -66.35 32.88 68.83
CA LYS A 24 -67.75 32.70 69.28
C LYS A 24 -67.86 32.33 70.76
N THR A 25 -66.91 31.55 71.28
CA THR A 25 -66.90 31.22 72.72
C THR A 25 -66.52 32.41 73.59
N VAL A 26 -65.59 33.25 73.13
CA VAL A 26 -65.17 34.47 73.83
C VAL A 26 -66.33 35.47 73.89
N GLU A 27 -67.01 35.75 72.77
CA GLU A 27 -68.19 36.63 72.76
C GLU A 27 -69.30 36.13 73.70
N SER A 28 -69.53 34.81 73.76
CA SER A 28 -70.51 34.21 74.67
C SER A 28 -70.13 34.42 76.15
N LEU A 29 -68.84 34.36 76.48
CA LEU A 29 -68.34 34.60 77.82
C LEU A 29 -68.41 36.07 78.21
N GLU A 30 -68.08 36.99 77.31
CA GLU A 30 -68.21 38.45 77.54
C GLU A 30 -69.66 38.84 77.86
N LEU A 31 -70.64 38.28 77.12
CA LEU A 31 -72.06 38.48 77.39
C LEU A 31 -72.50 37.95 78.76
N LYS A 32 -71.90 36.86 79.23
CA LYS A 32 -72.15 36.31 80.58
C LYS A 32 -71.52 37.20 81.66
N VAL A 33 -70.32 37.73 81.43
CA VAL A 33 -69.66 38.66 82.36
C VAL A 33 -70.47 39.94 82.49
N ALA A 34 -70.92 40.53 81.39
CA ALA A 34 -71.78 41.72 81.41
C ALA A 34 -73.09 41.48 82.19
N LYS A 35 -73.70 40.28 82.06
CA LYS A 35 -74.88 39.88 82.85
C LYS A 35 -74.60 39.67 84.34
N LEU A 36 -73.39 39.30 84.72
CA LEU A 36 -72.99 39.16 86.13
C LEU A 36 -72.69 40.53 86.74
N GLU A 37 -72.07 41.44 85.98
CA GLU A 37 -71.81 42.82 86.42
C GLU A 37 -73.10 43.62 86.65
N THR A 38 -74.13 43.44 85.82
CA THR A 38 -75.44 44.06 86.06
C THR A 38 -76.09 43.54 87.34
N LYS A 39 -76.04 42.22 87.61
CA LYS A 39 -76.52 41.63 88.87
C LYS A 39 -75.76 42.11 90.09
N LEU A 40 -74.46 42.33 89.97
CA LEU A 40 -73.64 42.86 91.06
C LEU A 40 -74.02 44.32 91.39
N ARG A 41 -74.28 45.13 90.37
CA ARG A 41 -74.72 46.53 90.53
C ARG A 41 -76.11 46.62 91.17
N GLU A 42 -77.03 45.73 90.82
CA GLU A 42 -78.35 45.61 91.44
C GLU A 42 -78.29 45.14 92.91
N SER A 43 -77.22 44.42 93.29
CA SER A 43 -77.01 43.95 94.66
C SER A 43 -76.35 45.00 95.57
N GLN A 44 -75.62 45.98 95.00
CA GLN A 44 -74.93 47.03 95.78
C GLN A 44 -75.81 48.27 96.05
N SER A 45 -76.93 48.45 95.36
CA SER A 45 -77.84 49.60 95.55
C SER A 45 -78.82 49.45 96.73
N SER A 46 -78.82 48.30 97.43
CA SER A 46 -79.71 48.01 98.57
C SER A 46 -79.08 48.20 99.96
N SER A 47 -77.90 48.84 100.06
CA SER A 47 -77.29 49.16 101.37
C SER A 47 -76.62 50.54 101.40
N LYS A 48 -77.33 51.56 101.89
CA LYS A 48 -76.70 52.71 102.57
C LYS A 48 -77.69 53.40 103.50
N PHE A 49 -77.39 53.25 104.78
CA PHE A 49 -78.06 53.77 105.98
C PHE A 49 -77.92 55.30 106.11
N GLU A 50 -78.99 55.92 106.61
CA GLU A 50 -79.06 57.30 107.15
C GLU A 50 -78.42 57.41 108.55
N LEU A 51 -77.72 58.51 108.82
CA LEU A 51 -77.42 59.07 110.15
C LEU A 51 -76.71 60.42 109.94
N ALA A 52 -76.86 61.50 110.71
CA ALA A 52 -77.88 62.06 111.60
C ALA A 52 -77.35 63.48 111.93
N LYS A 53 -78.24 64.47 112.07
CA LYS A 53 -77.95 65.79 112.67
C LYS A 53 -77.50 65.63 114.13
N PRO A 54 -76.73 66.60 114.68
CA PRO A 54 -77.21 67.21 115.92
C PRO A 54 -77.03 68.73 116.01
N SER A 55 -78.02 69.31 116.67
CA SER A 55 -78.12 70.63 117.28
C SER A 55 -77.34 70.74 118.59
N ALA A 56 -76.80 71.93 118.93
CA ALA A 56 -76.98 72.64 120.21
C ALA A 56 -75.82 73.61 120.49
N GLU A 57 -76.17 74.84 120.86
CA GLU A 57 -75.32 75.83 121.55
C GLU A 57 -74.89 75.30 122.93
N ILE A 58 -73.59 75.24 123.20
CA ILE A 58 -73.02 75.15 124.55
C ILE A 58 -71.75 76.00 124.60
N ILE A 59 -71.68 76.81 125.65
CA ILE A 59 -70.66 77.80 126.00
C ILE A 59 -69.24 77.18 125.98
N GLU A 60 -68.32 77.80 125.23
CA GLU A 60 -66.96 77.33 124.98
C GLU A 60 -66.07 77.43 126.24
N SER A 61 -65.48 76.32 126.67
CA SER A 61 -64.37 76.30 127.63
C SER A 61 -63.03 76.52 126.92
N GLU A 62 -62.06 77.09 127.62
CA GLU A 62 -60.73 77.46 127.10
C GLU A 62 -59.95 76.27 126.48
N GLU A 63 -60.20 75.06 126.98
CA GLU A 63 -59.69 73.80 126.41
C GLU A 63 -60.25 73.50 125.02
N ILE A 64 -61.53 73.83 124.75
CA ILE A 64 -62.12 73.70 123.41
C ILE A 64 -61.44 74.66 122.44
N ASN A 65 -61.02 75.83 122.90
CA ASN A 65 -60.32 76.81 122.07
C ASN A 65 -58.87 76.37 121.76
N ILE A 66 -58.18 75.76 122.74
CA ILE A 66 -56.86 75.14 122.53
C ILE A 66 -56.95 73.95 121.56
N LEU A 67 -57.96 73.09 121.72
CA LEU A 67 -58.20 71.97 120.80
C LEU A 67 -58.57 72.45 119.40
N LYS A 68 -59.39 73.50 119.25
CA LYS A 68 -59.68 74.14 117.95
C LYS A 68 -58.41 74.68 117.29
N ASN A 69 -57.52 75.32 118.05
CA ASN A 69 -56.25 75.83 117.53
C ASN A 69 -55.30 74.70 117.11
N LEU A 70 -55.22 73.62 117.89
CA LEU A 70 -54.43 72.44 117.52
C LEU A 70 -55.01 71.75 116.28
N ILE A 71 -56.33 71.58 116.21
CA ILE A 71 -57.03 71.04 115.03
C ILE A 71 -56.80 71.94 113.81
N ASN A 72 -56.84 73.26 113.96
CA ASN A 72 -56.54 74.19 112.86
C ASN A 72 -55.08 74.10 112.40
N SER A 73 -54.14 73.97 113.33
CA SER A 73 -52.71 73.78 113.00
C SER A 73 -52.45 72.44 112.31
N GLN A 74 -53.04 71.35 112.81
CA GLN A 74 -52.96 70.03 112.18
C GLN A 74 -53.64 70.00 110.81
N ASN A 75 -54.76 70.71 110.65
CA ASN A 75 -55.42 70.86 109.35
C ASN A 75 -54.55 71.65 108.37
N GLN A 76 -53.89 72.73 108.81
CA GLN A 76 -52.93 73.47 107.99
C GLN A 76 -51.75 72.58 107.57
N GLU A 77 -51.18 71.81 108.49
CA GLU A 77 -50.10 70.85 108.15
C GLU A 77 -50.59 69.77 107.18
N LEU A 78 -51.79 69.21 107.37
CA LEU A 78 -52.41 68.28 106.42
C LEU A 78 -52.60 68.91 105.04
N THR A 79 -53.06 70.16 104.96
CA THR A 79 -53.19 70.85 103.67
C THR A 79 -51.84 71.06 103.01
N GLN A 80 -50.80 71.39 103.78
CA GLN A 80 -49.44 71.54 103.27
C GLN A 80 -48.87 70.20 102.78
N ARG A 81 -49.02 69.13 103.56
CA ARG A 81 -48.63 67.77 103.16
C ARG A 81 -49.39 67.28 101.93
N ASN A 82 -50.66 67.64 101.78
CA ASN A 82 -51.44 67.32 100.59
C ASN A 82 -50.93 68.09 99.36
N ARG A 83 -50.58 69.38 99.49
CA ARG A 83 -49.93 70.13 98.40
C ARG A 83 -48.58 69.55 98.01
N GLU A 84 -47.77 69.15 99.00
CA GLU A 84 -46.48 68.48 98.76
C GLU A 84 -46.67 67.12 98.06
N LYS A 85 -47.68 66.34 98.48
CA LYS A 85 -48.05 65.09 97.82
C LYS A 85 -48.48 65.33 96.38
N GLU A 86 -49.32 66.33 96.11
CA GLU A 86 -49.72 66.69 94.75
C GLU A 86 -48.53 67.14 93.90
N ALA A 87 -47.63 67.95 94.45
CA ALA A 87 -46.41 68.38 93.76
C ALA A 87 -45.49 67.18 93.41
N LEU A 88 -45.32 66.24 94.34
CA LEU A 88 -44.59 65.00 94.09
C LEU A 88 -45.30 64.10 93.07
N GLN A 89 -46.64 64.02 93.13
CA GLN A 89 -47.46 63.27 92.18
C GLN A 89 -47.29 63.82 90.76
N ASN A 90 -47.32 65.14 90.59
CA ASN A 90 -47.07 65.81 89.31
C ASN A 90 -45.64 65.54 88.82
N LYS A 91 -44.64 65.64 89.70
CA LYS A 91 -43.25 65.33 89.33
C LYS A 91 -43.05 63.87 88.92
N ILE A 92 -43.73 62.93 89.57
CA ILE A 92 -43.75 61.52 89.18
C ILE A 92 -44.40 61.36 87.80
N SER A 93 -45.49 62.08 87.54
CA SER A 93 -46.16 62.08 86.24
C SER A 93 -45.23 62.60 85.13
N ASP A 94 -44.53 63.71 85.37
CA ASP A 94 -43.58 64.30 84.42
C ASP A 94 -42.41 63.36 84.12
N LEU A 95 -41.80 62.77 85.17
CA LEU A 95 -40.72 61.79 85.01
C LEU A 95 -41.20 60.53 84.28
N ASN A 96 -42.42 60.06 84.53
CA ASN A 96 -42.98 58.93 83.80
C ASN A 96 -43.17 59.26 82.31
N ALA A 97 -43.65 60.47 81.99
CA ALA A 97 -43.75 60.91 80.60
C ALA A 97 -42.37 60.98 79.92
N GLU A 98 -41.35 61.47 80.63
CA GLU A 98 -39.98 61.51 80.13
C GLU A 98 -39.40 60.09 79.91
N ILE A 99 -39.67 59.15 80.83
CA ILE A 99 -39.29 57.74 80.68
C ILE A 99 -39.97 57.11 79.46
N VAL A 100 -41.25 57.41 79.21
CA VAL A 100 -41.97 56.90 78.03
C VAL A 100 -41.35 57.45 76.75
N ASN A 101 -41.09 58.77 76.68
CA ASN A 101 -40.44 59.38 75.51
C ASN A 101 -39.04 58.82 75.25
N LEU A 102 -38.22 58.63 76.29
CA LEU A 102 -36.89 58.02 76.15
C LEU A 102 -36.97 56.57 75.69
N LYS A 103 -37.94 55.80 76.21
CA LYS A 103 -38.17 54.42 75.76
C LYS A 103 -38.56 54.37 74.29
N GLU A 104 -39.47 55.23 73.84
CA GLU A 104 -39.86 55.32 72.44
C GLU A 104 -38.67 55.72 71.55
N SER A 105 -37.92 56.75 71.94
CA SER A 105 -36.75 57.20 71.20
C SER A 105 -35.64 56.14 71.11
N ILE A 106 -35.34 55.43 72.20
CA ILE A 106 -34.36 54.33 72.21
C ILE A 106 -34.87 53.17 71.35
N ASN A 107 -36.16 52.84 71.44
CA ASN A 107 -36.74 51.75 70.68
C ASN A 107 -36.71 52.03 69.17
N ASP A 108 -37.05 53.25 68.75
CA ASP A 108 -36.96 53.66 67.35
C ASP A 108 -35.50 53.66 66.86
N SER A 109 -34.56 54.16 67.66
CA SER A 109 -33.13 54.15 67.31
C SER A 109 -32.56 52.74 67.16
N ILE A 110 -32.90 51.82 68.06
CA ILE A 110 -32.48 50.41 67.98
C ILE A 110 -33.11 49.75 66.76
N LYS A 111 -34.41 49.99 66.52
CA LYS A 111 -35.13 49.45 65.37
C LYS A 111 -34.50 49.90 64.06
N ASP A 112 -34.20 51.19 63.92
CA ASP A 112 -33.54 51.75 62.74
C ASP A 112 -32.14 51.16 62.55
N GLN A 113 -31.35 51.02 63.63
CA GLN A 113 -30.01 50.42 63.54
C GLN A 113 -30.07 48.95 63.09
N VAL A 114 -31.03 48.18 63.61
CA VAL A 114 -31.23 46.78 63.24
C VAL A 114 -31.67 46.69 61.78
N ILE A 115 -32.63 47.52 61.35
CA ILE A 115 -33.09 47.58 59.96
C ILE A 115 -31.94 47.94 59.02
N LEU A 116 -31.14 48.95 59.35
CA LEU A 116 -30.01 49.37 58.50
C LEU A 116 -28.98 48.25 58.33
N LYS A 117 -28.63 47.55 59.42
CA LYS A 117 -27.64 46.46 59.38
C LYS A 117 -28.15 45.27 58.59
N THR A 118 -29.40 44.86 58.78
CA THR A 118 -29.99 43.74 58.04
C THR A 118 -30.19 44.08 56.57
N GLN A 119 -30.58 45.32 56.27
CA GLN A 119 -30.76 45.79 54.89
C GLN A 119 -29.41 45.88 54.15
N ASN A 120 -28.35 46.35 54.82
CA ASN A 120 -27.00 46.33 54.25
C ASN A 120 -26.48 44.89 54.01
N SER A 121 -26.69 43.96 54.95
CA SER A 121 -26.26 42.58 54.74
C SER A 121 -27.06 41.90 53.62
N LEU A 122 -28.36 42.20 53.52
CA LEU A 122 -29.22 41.68 52.47
C LEU A 122 -28.78 42.20 51.10
N ASN A 123 -28.47 43.50 50.99
CA ASN A 123 -27.98 44.10 49.74
C ASN A 123 -26.66 43.46 49.28
N ASN A 124 -25.72 43.22 50.20
CA ASN A 124 -24.47 42.52 49.87
C ASN A 124 -24.74 41.09 49.36
N LEU A 125 -25.67 40.36 49.99
CA LEU A 125 -26.03 39.01 49.57
C LEU A 125 -26.70 38.99 48.19
N ILE A 126 -27.55 39.98 47.90
CA ILE A 126 -28.16 40.15 46.57
C ILE A 126 -27.08 40.42 45.51
N GLU A 127 -26.09 41.26 45.83
CA GLU A 127 -24.99 41.54 44.93
C GLU A 127 -24.14 40.29 44.66
N ASP A 128 -23.78 39.54 45.71
CA ASP A 128 -23.03 38.29 45.60
C ASP A 128 -23.80 37.23 44.81
N TYR A 129 -25.12 37.12 45.02
CA TYR A 129 -25.98 36.23 44.24
C TYR A 129 -25.99 36.62 42.76
N GLY A 130 -26.11 37.92 42.44
CA GLY A 130 -26.05 38.40 41.06
C GLY A 130 -24.69 38.13 40.39
N ARG A 131 -23.58 38.27 41.13
CA ARG A 131 -22.24 37.90 40.65
C ARG A 131 -22.17 36.40 40.35
N LEU A 132 -22.64 35.56 41.28
CA LEU A 132 -22.66 34.11 41.10
C LEU A 132 -23.52 33.69 39.91
N GLU A 133 -24.71 34.26 39.76
CA GLU A 133 -25.60 33.99 38.64
C GLU A 133 -24.94 34.31 37.29
N ASN A 134 -24.28 35.47 37.19
CA ASN A 134 -23.54 35.84 35.99
C ASN A 134 -22.38 34.89 35.71
N THR A 135 -21.60 34.50 36.73
CA THR A 135 -20.53 33.52 36.55
C THR A 135 -21.06 32.17 36.10
N ASN A 136 -22.23 31.74 36.60
CA ASN A 136 -22.83 30.47 36.24
C ASN A 136 -23.28 30.49 34.76
N LYS A 137 -23.90 31.58 34.30
CA LYS A 137 -24.26 31.77 32.88
C LYS A 137 -23.03 31.71 31.98
N THR A 138 -21.95 32.40 32.33
CA THR A 138 -20.70 32.34 31.54
C THR A 138 -20.07 30.95 31.54
N LEU A 139 -20.19 30.18 32.62
CA LEU A 139 -19.71 28.79 32.67
C LEU A 139 -20.57 27.87 31.80
N GLU A 140 -21.88 28.03 31.79
CA GLU A 140 -22.80 27.29 30.92
C GLU A 140 -22.48 27.55 29.44
N GLU A 141 -22.26 28.80 29.05
CA GLU A 141 -21.84 29.16 27.68
C GLU A 141 -20.52 28.48 27.29
N LYS A 142 -19.52 28.47 28.18
CA LYS A 142 -18.24 27.80 27.94
C LYS A 142 -18.38 26.28 27.83
N ILE A 143 -19.27 25.67 28.61
CA ILE A 143 -19.55 24.24 28.52
C ILE A 143 -20.13 23.91 27.14
N LEU A 144 -21.11 24.70 26.67
CA LEU A 144 -21.71 24.51 25.34
C LEU A 144 -20.68 24.69 24.21
N GLU A 145 -19.78 25.66 24.33
CA GLU A 145 -18.69 25.87 23.36
C GLU A 145 -17.75 24.65 23.31
N ILE A 146 -17.29 24.17 24.47
CA ILE A 146 -16.42 22.98 24.57
C ILE A 146 -17.13 21.72 24.08
N GLU A 147 -18.43 21.56 24.34
CA GLU A 147 -19.22 20.44 23.82
C GLU A 147 -19.31 20.48 22.29
N SER A 148 -19.51 21.67 21.70
CA SER A 148 -19.51 21.84 20.24
C SER A 148 -18.16 21.50 19.62
N GLU A 149 -17.06 21.98 20.20
CA GLU A 149 -15.70 21.67 19.76
C GLU A 149 -15.40 20.18 19.84
N ASN A 150 -15.80 19.51 20.92
CA ASN A 150 -15.63 18.06 21.08
C ASN A 150 -16.37 17.26 20.00
N GLU A 151 -17.56 17.70 19.61
CA GLU A 151 -18.34 17.03 18.58
C GLU A 151 -17.72 17.21 17.19
N GLN A 152 -17.21 18.40 16.88
CA GLN A 152 -16.41 18.63 15.66
C GLN A 152 -15.13 17.79 15.65
N LEU A 153 -14.43 17.69 16.77
CA LEU A 153 -13.22 16.86 16.89
C LEU A 153 -13.53 15.37 16.70
N LYS A 154 -14.67 14.88 17.20
CA LYS A 154 -15.12 13.50 16.94
C LYS A 154 -15.40 13.28 15.46
N GLU A 155 -16.11 14.20 14.80
CA GLU A 155 -16.39 14.09 13.36
C GLU A 155 -15.08 14.04 12.56
N ASN A 156 -14.14 14.96 12.84
CA ASN A 156 -12.81 14.98 12.24
C ASN A 156 -12.02 13.68 12.51
N ALA A 157 -12.15 13.09 13.70
CA ALA A 157 -11.51 11.81 13.99
C ALA A 157 -12.11 10.66 13.16
N THR A 158 -13.41 10.69 12.88
CA THR A 158 -14.05 9.68 12.02
C THR A 158 -13.65 9.83 10.56
N THR A 159 -13.53 11.06 10.04
CA THR A 159 -13.07 11.30 8.66
C THR A 159 -11.61 10.91 8.48
N LEU A 160 -10.73 11.25 9.44
CA LEU A 160 -9.33 10.80 9.40
C LEU A 160 -9.20 9.27 9.44
N LYS A 161 -10.10 8.58 10.15
CA LYS A 161 -10.12 7.11 10.20
C LYS A 161 -10.50 6.49 8.85
N THR A 162 -11.46 7.07 8.13
CA THR A 162 -11.83 6.58 6.79
C THR A 162 -10.73 6.90 5.78
N GLU A 163 -10.11 8.08 5.84
CA GLU A 163 -8.96 8.45 5.02
C GLU A 163 -7.76 7.52 5.26
N SER A 164 -7.45 7.20 6.52
CA SER A 164 -6.40 6.22 6.86
C SER A 164 -6.66 4.85 6.23
N SER A 165 -7.91 4.39 6.23
CA SER A 165 -8.29 3.11 5.60
C SER A 165 -8.11 3.16 4.08
N ASN A 166 -8.42 4.30 3.45
CA ASN A 166 -8.18 4.52 2.01
C ASN A 166 -6.68 4.52 1.69
N VAL A 167 -5.85 5.13 2.53
CA VAL A 167 -4.39 5.13 2.38
C VAL A 167 -3.84 3.71 2.45
N GLU A 168 -4.28 2.89 3.42
CA GLU A 168 -3.89 1.47 3.52
C GLU A 168 -4.25 0.68 2.25
N GLN A 169 -5.43 0.93 1.67
CA GLN A 169 -5.85 0.30 0.42
C GLN A 169 -4.98 0.74 -0.77
N LEU A 170 -4.61 2.02 -0.85
CA LEU A 170 -3.70 2.54 -1.87
C LEU A 170 -2.30 1.94 -1.73
N GLU A 171 -1.78 1.79 -0.51
CA GLU A 171 -0.49 1.13 -0.27
C GLU A 171 -0.48 -0.33 -0.75
N TYR A 172 -1.56 -1.07 -0.51
CA TYR A 172 -1.73 -2.42 -1.00
C TYR A 172 -1.69 -2.45 -2.55
N ASN A 173 -2.42 -1.54 -3.19
CA ASN A 173 -2.44 -1.43 -4.65
C ASN A 173 -1.05 -1.07 -5.22
N ILE A 174 -0.32 -0.14 -4.58
CA ILE A 174 1.05 0.22 -4.97
C ILE A 174 1.98 -0.99 -4.85
N LYS A 175 1.90 -1.77 -3.75
CA LYS A 175 2.70 -3.00 -3.58
C LYS A 175 2.41 -4.02 -4.69
N ARG A 176 1.13 -4.20 -5.05
CA ARG A 176 0.72 -5.08 -6.16
C ARG A 176 1.27 -4.60 -7.50
N LEU A 177 1.12 -3.32 -7.82
CA LEU A 177 1.62 -2.74 -9.07
C LEU A 177 3.14 -2.83 -9.18
N LYS A 178 3.88 -2.59 -8.08
CA LYS A 178 5.34 -2.78 -8.04
C LYS A 178 5.76 -4.21 -8.36
N LYS A 179 5.01 -5.20 -7.87
CA LYS A 179 5.27 -6.61 -8.21
C LYS A 179 5.04 -6.86 -9.70
N GLN A 180 3.92 -6.40 -10.26
CA GLN A 180 3.63 -6.54 -11.69
C GLN A 180 4.67 -5.86 -12.57
N LEU A 181 5.17 -4.69 -12.16
CA LEU A 181 6.22 -3.96 -12.87
C LEU A 181 7.53 -4.76 -12.88
N LYS A 182 7.92 -5.35 -11.75
CA LYS A 182 9.09 -6.23 -11.67
C LYS A 182 8.95 -7.45 -12.59
N ASP A 183 7.78 -8.10 -12.59
CA ASP A 183 7.52 -9.26 -13.45
C ASP A 183 7.64 -8.88 -14.94
N LEU A 184 7.16 -7.70 -15.33
CA LEU A 184 7.29 -7.17 -16.70
C LEU A 184 8.75 -6.83 -17.06
N GLU A 185 9.54 -6.29 -16.14
CA GLU A 185 10.97 -6.03 -16.36
C GLU A 185 11.74 -7.34 -16.61
N GLU A 186 11.43 -8.40 -15.87
CA GLU A 186 12.02 -9.72 -16.08
C GLU A 186 11.66 -10.29 -17.46
N VAL A 187 10.39 -10.16 -17.89
CA VAL A 187 9.96 -10.55 -19.24
C VAL A 187 10.67 -9.75 -20.32
N ASN A 188 10.83 -8.44 -20.15
CA ASN A 188 11.51 -7.60 -21.14
C ASN A 188 12.98 -8.01 -21.30
N LYS A 189 13.67 -8.30 -20.19
CA LYS A 189 15.04 -8.83 -20.21
C LYS A 189 15.15 -10.17 -20.93
N MET A 190 14.16 -11.07 -20.77
CA MET A 190 14.10 -12.32 -21.52
C MET A 190 13.92 -12.09 -23.02
N LEU A 191 13.08 -11.12 -23.41
CA LEU A 191 12.85 -10.75 -24.81
C LEU A 191 14.10 -10.13 -25.45
N GLU A 192 14.83 -9.27 -24.74
CA GLU A 192 16.11 -8.72 -25.19
C GLU A 192 17.14 -9.81 -25.49
N ASN A 193 17.29 -10.79 -24.58
CA ASN A 193 18.18 -11.93 -24.80
C ASN A 193 17.76 -12.79 -26.01
N ARG A 194 16.45 -12.97 -26.21
CA ARG A 194 15.92 -13.67 -27.38
C ARG A 194 16.23 -12.91 -28.67
N ASN A 195 16.10 -11.58 -28.68
CA ASN A 195 16.44 -10.75 -29.83
C ASN A 195 17.93 -10.82 -30.17
N LEU A 196 18.82 -10.81 -29.18
CA LEU A 196 20.25 -11.01 -29.41
C LEU A 196 20.55 -12.37 -30.05
N THR A 197 19.86 -13.42 -29.59
CA THR A 197 19.97 -14.76 -30.17
C THR A 197 19.49 -14.80 -31.62
N LEU A 198 18.36 -14.14 -31.92
CA LEU A 198 17.83 -14.04 -33.27
C LEU A 198 18.80 -13.29 -34.20
N LYS A 199 19.39 -12.19 -33.74
CA LYS A 199 20.41 -11.45 -34.50
C LYS A 199 21.64 -12.31 -34.82
N GLY A 200 22.06 -13.17 -33.89
CA GLY A 200 23.12 -14.15 -34.17
C GLY A 200 22.73 -15.15 -35.26
N LYS A 201 21.47 -15.62 -35.25
CA LYS A 201 20.94 -16.50 -36.29
C LYS A 201 20.84 -15.80 -37.66
N GLU A 202 20.47 -14.53 -37.69
CA GLU A 202 20.43 -13.73 -38.92
C GLU A 202 21.82 -13.63 -39.58
N LEU A 203 22.89 -13.41 -38.80
CA LEU A 203 24.26 -13.44 -39.32
C LEU A 203 24.64 -14.80 -39.89
N SER A 204 24.22 -15.89 -39.23
CA SER A 204 24.44 -17.24 -39.74
C SER A 204 23.70 -17.48 -41.05
N ILE A 205 22.46 -16.99 -41.18
CA ILE A 205 21.69 -17.08 -42.43
C ILE A 205 22.39 -16.30 -43.54
N HIS A 206 22.85 -15.09 -43.27
CA HIS A 206 23.57 -14.27 -44.25
C HIS A 206 24.85 -14.97 -44.76
N ASN A 207 25.60 -15.62 -43.87
CA ASN A 207 26.77 -16.41 -44.28
C ASN A 207 26.38 -17.60 -45.16
N LEU A 208 25.30 -18.30 -44.82
CA LEU A 208 24.78 -19.40 -45.64
C LEU A 208 24.32 -18.92 -47.02
N GLU A 209 23.62 -17.78 -47.10
CA GLU A 209 23.23 -17.15 -48.37
C GLU A 209 24.45 -16.84 -49.25
N LYS A 210 25.52 -16.28 -48.67
CA LYS A 210 26.76 -16.03 -49.40
C LYS A 210 27.40 -17.32 -49.91
N THR A 211 27.41 -18.38 -49.11
CA THR A 211 27.92 -19.69 -49.57
C THR A 211 27.07 -20.28 -50.68
N LEU A 212 25.74 -20.12 -50.61
CA LEU A 212 24.81 -20.58 -51.63
C LEU A 212 25.05 -19.84 -52.94
N GLN A 213 25.21 -18.52 -52.90
CA GLN A 213 25.53 -17.71 -54.08
C GLN A 213 26.86 -18.14 -54.74
N ASN A 214 27.89 -18.42 -53.94
CA ASN A 214 29.15 -18.96 -54.46
C ASN A 214 28.95 -20.32 -55.14
N LEU A 215 28.18 -21.22 -54.52
CA LEU A 215 27.86 -22.52 -55.10
C LEU A 215 27.07 -22.38 -56.41
N GLU A 216 26.12 -21.45 -56.50
CA GLU A 216 25.39 -21.16 -57.74
C GLU A 216 26.32 -20.71 -58.87
N ILE A 217 27.26 -19.80 -58.57
CA ILE A 217 28.28 -19.36 -59.54
C ILE A 217 29.10 -20.56 -60.01
N THR A 218 29.65 -21.37 -59.10
CA THR A 218 30.45 -22.56 -59.48
C THR A 218 29.65 -23.57 -60.30
N ASN A 219 28.37 -23.78 -60.00
CA ASN A 219 27.52 -24.69 -60.76
C ASN A 219 27.24 -24.15 -62.18
N SER A 220 27.08 -22.83 -62.32
CA SER A 220 26.96 -22.19 -63.64
C SER A 220 28.22 -22.38 -64.49
N GLU A 221 29.40 -22.27 -63.87
CA GLU A 221 30.67 -22.50 -64.53
C GLU A 221 30.86 -23.96 -64.96
N LEU A 222 30.56 -24.91 -64.06
CA LEU A 222 30.57 -26.34 -64.37
C LEU A 222 29.58 -26.69 -65.49
N LYS A 223 28.41 -26.06 -65.52
CA LYS A 223 27.44 -26.23 -66.61
C LYS A 223 28.00 -25.75 -67.94
N ASN A 224 28.68 -24.60 -67.98
CA ASN A 224 29.34 -24.09 -69.18
C ASN A 224 30.50 -25.00 -69.62
N GLN A 225 31.30 -25.51 -68.68
CA GLN A 225 32.35 -26.48 -68.97
C GLN A 225 31.78 -27.77 -69.56
N ASN A 226 30.70 -28.30 -68.98
CA ASN A 226 30.01 -29.49 -69.51
C ASN A 226 29.46 -29.25 -70.92
N GLN A 227 28.88 -28.08 -71.20
CA GLN A 227 28.44 -27.73 -72.56
C GLN A 227 29.61 -27.71 -73.55
N ASN A 228 30.75 -27.14 -73.16
CA ASN A 228 31.97 -27.14 -73.99
C ASN A 228 32.52 -28.56 -74.22
N LEU A 229 32.49 -29.43 -73.20
CA LEU A 229 32.88 -30.82 -73.36
C LEU A 229 31.95 -31.57 -74.31
N VAL A 230 30.64 -31.30 -74.25
CA VAL A 230 29.66 -31.88 -75.19
C VAL A 230 29.94 -31.45 -76.62
N THR A 231 30.20 -30.16 -76.88
CA THR A 231 30.52 -29.69 -78.24
C THR A 231 31.83 -30.28 -78.77
N LYS A 232 32.87 -30.38 -77.92
CA LYS A 232 34.12 -31.07 -78.27
C LYS A 232 33.90 -32.54 -78.58
N LEU A 233 33.08 -33.24 -77.78
CA LEU A 233 32.76 -34.64 -78.01
C LEU A 233 32.07 -34.85 -79.36
N ASP A 234 31.15 -33.96 -79.73
CA ASP A 234 30.46 -34.04 -81.02
C ASP A 234 31.38 -33.72 -82.20
N ALA A 235 32.35 -32.80 -82.03
CA ALA A 235 33.41 -32.57 -83.02
C ALA A 235 34.27 -33.83 -83.23
N VAL A 236 34.71 -34.48 -82.15
CA VAL A 236 35.49 -35.73 -82.22
C VAL A 236 34.67 -36.86 -82.87
N LYS A 237 33.36 -36.97 -82.58
CA LYS A 237 32.49 -37.95 -83.26
C LYS A 237 32.42 -37.68 -84.77
N ALA A 238 32.34 -36.41 -85.18
CA ALA A 238 32.33 -36.04 -86.60
C ALA A 238 33.66 -36.37 -87.28
N GLU A 239 34.80 -36.09 -86.64
CA GLU A 239 36.12 -36.49 -87.13
C GLU A 239 36.25 -38.01 -87.26
N ARG A 240 35.80 -38.76 -86.25
CA ARG A 240 35.76 -40.23 -86.30
C ARG A 240 34.93 -40.73 -87.48
N PHE A 241 33.80 -40.10 -87.77
CA PHE A 241 32.98 -40.44 -88.94
C PHE A 241 33.66 -40.12 -90.28
N GLN A 242 34.51 -39.10 -90.34
CA GLN A 242 35.34 -38.87 -91.53
C GLN A 242 36.45 -39.91 -91.66
N LEU A 243 37.10 -40.27 -90.55
CA LEU A 243 38.08 -41.36 -90.50
C LEU A 243 37.50 -42.67 -91.00
N THR A 244 36.30 -43.07 -90.58
CA THR A 244 35.67 -44.31 -91.08
C THR A 244 35.40 -44.27 -92.59
N LYS A 245 35.11 -43.09 -93.17
CA LYS A 245 35.02 -42.93 -94.64
C LYS A 245 36.37 -43.09 -95.31
N PHE A 246 37.44 -42.55 -94.73
CA PHE A 246 38.79 -42.73 -95.25
C PHE A 246 39.25 -44.18 -95.14
N GLU A 247 38.96 -44.87 -94.03
CA GLU A 247 39.20 -46.31 -93.86
C GLU A 247 38.44 -47.14 -94.91
N ALA A 248 37.17 -46.81 -95.18
CA ALA A 248 36.39 -47.47 -96.24
C ALA A 248 36.99 -47.26 -97.65
N LYS A 249 37.50 -46.05 -97.94
CA LYS A 249 38.22 -45.78 -99.20
C LYS A 249 39.55 -46.54 -99.26
N ALA A 250 40.31 -46.56 -98.17
CA ALA A 250 41.58 -47.28 -98.08
C ALA A 250 41.37 -48.79 -98.30
N THR A 251 40.38 -49.39 -97.65
CA THR A 251 40.04 -50.81 -97.87
C THR A 251 39.56 -51.11 -99.30
N ASN A 252 38.88 -50.17 -99.97
CA ASN A 252 38.51 -50.32 -101.38
C ASN A 252 39.74 -50.25 -102.29
N LEU A 253 40.64 -49.28 -102.07
CA LEU A 253 41.90 -49.15 -102.80
C LEU A 253 42.80 -50.38 -102.57
N GLU A 254 42.84 -50.93 -101.36
CA GLU A 254 43.56 -52.18 -101.07
C GLU A 254 43.02 -53.35 -101.91
N LYS A 255 41.69 -53.47 -102.05
CA LYS A 255 41.07 -54.48 -102.93
C LYS A 255 41.41 -54.26 -104.39
N GLU A 256 41.41 -53.01 -104.86
CA GLU A 256 41.77 -52.65 -106.23
C GLU A 256 43.25 -52.95 -106.52
N ILE A 257 44.15 -52.62 -105.60
CA ILE A 257 45.57 -52.99 -105.67
C ILE A 257 45.73 -54.52 -105.70
N GLN A 258 44.97 -55.26 -104.90
CA GLN A 258 45.00 -56.73 -104.95
C GLN A 258 44.51 -57.26 -106.30
N ALA A 259 43.44 -56.70 -106.86
CA ALA A 259 42.95 -57.07 -108.19
C ALA A 259 43.98 -56.79 -109.29
N LEU A 260 44.59 -55.59 -109.28
CA LEU A 260 45.66 -55.22 -110.21
C LEU A 260 46.92 -56.08 -110.04
N LYS A 261 47.23 -56.53 -108.82
CA LYS A 261 48.31 -57.49 -108.58
C LYS A 261 47.99 -58.84 -109.23
N ILE A 262 46.76 -59.33 -109.07
CA ILE A 262 46.31 -60.58 -109.72
C ILE A 262 46.38 -60.44 -111.24
N GLU A 263 45.87 -59.34 -111.80
CA GLU A 263 45.91 -59.07 -113.24
C GLU A 263 47.34 -58.96 -113.77
N ASN A 264 48.24 -58.27 -113.07
CA ASN A 264 49.66 -58.21 -113.43
C ASN A 264 50.30 -59.61 -113.42
N GLU A 265 49.97 -60.46 -112.43
CA GLU A 265 50.45 -61.85 -112.42
C GLU A 265 49.90 -62.65 -113.61
N GLU A 266 48.65 -62.42 -114.04
CA GLU A 266 48.11 -63.01 -115.27
C GLU A 266 48.78 -62.49 -116.54
N LEU A 267 49.02 -61.18 -116.63
CA LEU A 267 49.73 -60.57 -117.75
C LEU A 267 51.17 -61.09 -117.82
N LYS A 268 51.88 -61.21 -116.69
CA LYS A 268 53.19 -61.87 -116.64
C LYS A 268 53.14 -63.31 -117.15
N LYS A 269 52.09 -64.07 -116.82
CA LYS A 269 51.90 -65.42 -117.38
C LYS A 269 51.68 -65.37 -118.90
N LYS A 270 50.90 -64.41 -119.41
CA LYS A 270 50.69 -64.21 -120.85
C LYS A 270 51.97 -63.77 -121.57
N ASP A 271 52.73 -62.84 -121.00
CA ASP A 271 54.03 -62.42 -121.51
C ASP A 271 55.04 -63.56 -121.51
N ALA A 272 55.04 -64.40 -120.47
CA ALA A 272 55.85 -65.61 -120.45
C ALA A 272 55.45 -66.58 -121.58
N ILE A 273 54.16 -66.72 -121.87
CA ILE A 273 53.66 -67.52 -123.00
C ILE A 273 54.04 -66.88 -124.34
N LEU A 274 53.94 -65.56 -124.50
CA LEU A 274 54.33 -64.85 -125.71
C LEU A 274 55.83 -64.90 -125.93
N LEU A 275 56.66 -64.74 -124.89
CA LEU A 275 58.10 -64.95 -124.96
C LEU A 275 58.43 -66.39 -125.37
N ALA A 276 57.75 -67.38 -124.81
CA ALA A 276 57.91 -68.78 -125.24
C ALA A 276 57.52 -68.97 -126.72
N ASN A 277 56.43 -68.34 -127.18
CA ASN A 277 56.02 -68.37 -128.58
C ASN A 277 56.98 -67.60 -129.51
N THR A 278 57.59 -66.52 -129.02
CA THR A 278 58.56 -65.71 -129.76
C THR A 278 59.90 -66.44 -129.87
N ILE A 279 60.33 -67.12 -128.80
CA ILE A 279 61.46 -68.05 -128.82
C ILE A 279 61.18 -69.18 -129.84
N ASN A 280 59.97 -69.76 -129.85
CA ASN A 280 59.57 -70.76 -130.84
C ASN A 280 59.50 -70.25 -132.29
N THR A 281 59.20 -68.97 -132.52
CA THR A 281 59.18 -68.38 -133.88
C THR A 281 60.56 -67.90 -134.33
N ILE A 282 61.46 -67.54 -133.40
CA ILE A 282 62.87 -67.24 -133.70
C ILE A 282 63.66 -68.54 -133.95
N GLU A 283 63.24 -69.68 -133.39
CA GLU A 283 63.90 -70.98 -133.59
C GLU A 283 63.70 -71.62 -134.98
N THR A 284 62.89 -71.04 -135.88
CA THR A 284 62.68 -71.58 -137.25
C THR A 284 63.39 -70.82 -138.39
N HIS A 285 64.18 -69.78 -138.11
CA HIS A 285 65.13 -69.21 -139.10
C HIS A 285 66.52 -68.93 -138.52
N LYS A 286 67.50 -69.65 -139.08
CA LYS A 286 68.91 -69.82 -138.66
C LYS A 286 69.81 -68.61 -138.98
N LYS A 287 70.78 -68.38 -138.08
CA LYS A 287 72.16 -67.86 -138.27
C LYS A 287 72.35 -66.43 -138.82
N GLU A 288 72.89 -65.53 -137.98
CA GLU A 288 74.24 -64.92 -138.08
C GLU A 288 74.44 -63.79 -137.02
N SER A 289 75.67 -63.68 -136.48
CA SER A 289 76.19 -62.60 -135.61
C SER A 289 76.61 -61.35 -136.43
N PRO A 290 77.21 -60.22 -135.93
CA PRO A 290 77.50 -59.71 -134.55
C PRO A 290 77.34 -58.14 -134.35
N LYS A 291 77.73 -57.64 -133.14
CA LYS A 291 78.31 -56.30 -132.75
C LYS A 291 77.45 -55.05 -132.38
N MET A 292 77.84 -54.46 -131.21
CA MET A 292 77.87 -53.02 -130.77
C MET A 292 76.51 -52.31 -130.60
N HIS A 293 76.20 -51.39 -129.67
CA HIS A 293 76.87 -50.37 -128.84
C HIS A 293 75.97 -50.14 -127.58
N GLU A 294 76.46 -49.94 -126.35
CA GLU A 294 76.90 -48.67 -125.73
C GLU A 294 75.95 -47.47 -125.94
N ILE A 295 75.42 -46.90 -124.83
CA ILE A 295 75.01 -45.50 -124.53
C ILE A 295 74.02 -45.57 -123.35
N LEU A 296 74.41 -45.27 -122.09
CA LEU A 296 74.49 -43.94 -121.46
C LEU A 296 73.19 -43.12 -121.56
N PHE A 297 72.59 -42.80 -120.40
CA PHE A 297 72.11 -41.47 -119.96
C PHE A 297 71.36 -41.69 -118.62
N THR A 298 72.00 -41.43 -117.47
CA THR A 298 71.93 -40.18 -116.67
C THR A 298 70.52 -39.82 -116.23
N ARG A 299 70.23 -39.90 -114.92
CA ARG A 299 70.47 -38.84 -113.90
C ARG A 299 69.30 -37.86 -113.88
N GLU A 300 68.48 -37.95 -112.83
CA GLU A 300 68.02 -36.75 -112.14
C GLU A 300 67.91 -37.01 -110.64
N LYS A 301 68.95 -36.56 -109.94
CA LYS A 301 68.83 -36.09 -108.56
C LYS A 301 67.90 -34.88 -108.60
N ARG A 302 66.83 -34.87 -107.81
CA ARG A 302 66.23 -33.64 -107.29
C ARG A 302 65.53 -33.93 -105.95
N SER A 303 66.19 -33.45 -104.90
CA SER A 303 65.61 -32.69 -103.77
C SER A 303 64.39 -33.32 -103.08
N VAL A 304 64.51 -33.91 -101.89
CA VAL A 304 64.67 -33.18 -100.62
C VAL A 304 64.09 -31.77 -100.71
N GLU A 305 62.77 -31.68 -100.80
CA GLU A 305 62.02 -30.54 -100.29
C GLU A 305 61.08 -31.04 -99.20
N LYS A 306 61.58 -30.84 -97.99
CA LYS A 306 60.86 -30.74 -96.73
C LYS A 306 59.69 -29.75 -96.90
N PRO A 307 58.42 -30.16 -96.78
CA PRO A 307 57.36 -29.23 -96.45
C PRO A 307 57.40 -29.06 -94.94
N GLU A 308 57.89 -27.90 -94.50
CA GLU A 308 57.56 -27.33 -93.20
C GLU A 308 56.04 -27.24 -93.07
N ILE A 309 55.43 -28.22 -92.40
CA ILE A 309 54.13 -28.03 -91.78
C ILE A 309 54.42 -27.35 -90.45
N LYS A 310 54.10 -26.05 -90.40
CA LYS A 310 53.99 -25.25 -89.18
C LYS A 310 53.07 -25.98 -88.19
N ILE A 311 53.67 -26.65 -87.23
CA ILE A 311 53.06 -26.91 -85.93
C ILE A 311 53.21 -25.59 -85.18
N GLU A 312 52.11 -24.86 -84.96
CA GLU A 312 52.08 -23.83 -83.94
C GLU A 312 52.24 -24.51 -82.58
N GLU A 313 53.49 -24.64 -82.13
CA GLU A 313 53.84 -24.71 -80.72
C GLU A 313 53.36 -23.42 -80.05
N LYS A 314 52.14 -23.44 -79.53
CA LYS A 314 51.81 -22.62 -78.37
C LYS A 314 52.37 -23.32 -77.14
N PHE A 315 53.58 -22.91 -76.79
CA PHE A 315 54.02 -22.60 -75.44
C PHE A 315 53.33 -23.43 -74.34
N ILE A 316 53.90 -24.60 -74.05
CA ILE A 316 53.78 -25.20 -72.72
C ILE A 316 54.69 -24.37 -71.83
N GLU A 317 54.11 -23.41 -71.13
CA GLU A 317 54.76 -22.74 -70.01
C GLU A 317 54.88 -23.78 -68.90
N GLU A 318 56.12 -24.18 -68.66
CA GLU A 318 56.56 -25.03 -67.56
C GLU A 318 56.29 -24.30 -66.24
N SER A 319 55.05 -24.39 -65.76
CA SER A 319 54.67 -24.06 -64.40
C SER A 319 55.08 -25.24 -63.52
N THR A 320 56.24 -25.10 -62.89
CA THR A 320 56.68 -25.88 -61.75
C THR A 320 55.54 -26.01 -60.73
N PHE A 321 55.01 -27.22 -60.60
CA PHE A 321 54.16 -27.64 -59.49
C PHE A 321 55.02 -27.63 -58.21
N GLN A 322 55.08 -26.50 -57.50
CA GLN A 322 55.41 -26.51 -56.09
C GLN A 322 54.18 -27.02 -55.34
N ALA A 323 54.36 -28.17 -54.67
CA ALA A 323 53.43 -28.68 -53.69
C ALA A 323 53.11 -27.59 -52.65
N PRO A 324 51.83 -27.37 -52.29
CA PRO A 324 51.50 -26.59 -51.11
C PRO A 324 52.04 -27.32 -49.87
N PRO A 325 52.68 -26.63 -48.92
CA PRO A 325 53.09 -27.24 -47.67
C PRO A 325 51.85 -27.71 -46.89
N GLU A 326 51.95 -28.91 -46.32
CA GLU A 326 51.05 -29.42 -45.30
C GLU A 326 50.82 -28.35 -44.21
N PRO A 327 49.57 -27.95 -43.94
CA PRO A 327 49.26 -27.37 -42.64
C PRO A 327 49.24 -28.50 -41.62
N GLU A 328 50.15 -28.38 -40.65
CA GLU A 328 50.23 -29.18 -39.44
C GLU A 328 48.84 -29.42 -38.83
N ARG A 329 48.53 -30.70 -38.61
CA ARG A 329 47.42 -31.14 -37.79
C ARG A 329 47.69 -30.73 -36.34
N GLU A 330 47.11 -29.63 -35.89
CA GLU A 330 46.82 -29.48 -34.46
C GLU A 330 45.60 -30.33 -34.11
N LEU A 331 45.89 -31.41 -33.38
CA LEU A 331 44.92 -32.26 -32.70
C LEU A 331 44.20 -31.44 -31.62
N ILE A 332 42.90 -31.18 -31.81
CA ILE A 332 41.99 -30.88 -30.70
C ILE A 332 40.84 -31.89 -30.76
N PRO A 333 40.57 -32.63 -29.67
CA PRO A 333 39.70 -33.79 -29.69
C PRO A 333 38.22 -33.38 -29.70
N MET A 334 37.47 -33.88 -30.70
CA MET A 334 36.03 -33.97 -30.58
C MET A 334 35.67 -35.16 -29.69
N ARG A 335 35.05 -34.89 -28.55
CA ARG A 335 34.23 -35.86 -27.82
C ARG A 335 32.78 -35.72 -28.26
N ASP A 336 32.35 -36.77 -28.95
CA ASP A 336 31.07 -37.47 -28.89
C ASP A 336 29.75 -36.71 -28.83
N ASN A 337 29.02 -36.93 -29.91
CA ASN A 337 27.59 -36.78 -30.11
C ASN A 337 26.75 -37.45 -29.02
N LEU A 338 25.77 -36.69 -28.53
CA LEU A 338 24.35 -37.02 -28.48
C LEU A 338 23.98 -38.49 -28.78
N THR A 339 23.69 -39.24 -27.72
CA THR A 339 22.81 -40.41 -27.74
C THR A 339 21.34 -40.00 -27.64
N VAL A 340 20.55 -40.66 -28.49
CA VAL A 340 19.09 -40.57 -28.66
C VAL A 340 18.33 -41.27 -27.52
N ASN A 341 17.19 -40.67 -27.13
CA ASN A 341 16.00 -41.20 -26.44
C ASN A 341 16.11 -42.23 -25.30
N LYS A 342 15.55 -41.88 -24.13
CA LYS A 342 14.50 -42.71 -23.48
C LYS A 342 13.70 -41.95 -22.41
N ILE A 343 12.40 -42.24 -22.41
CA ILE A 343 11.33 -41.83 -21.50
C ILE A 343 11.59 -42.37 -20.09
N SER A 344 11.39 -41.53 -19.05
CA SER A 344 10.79 -41.93 -17.76
C SER A 344 10.65 -40.73 -16.79
N VAL A 345 9.42 -40.51 -16.33
CA VAL A 345 9.01 -39.83 -15.07
C VAL A 345 9.24 -40.82 -13.90
N PRO A 346 9.26 -40.49 -12.57
CA PRO A 346 9.35 -39.23 -11.81
C PRO A 346 10.52 -39.23 -10.76
N GLU A 347 10.53 -38.19 -9.90
CA GLU A 347 10.79 -38.26 -8.44
C GLU A 347 12.08 -37.61 -7.89
N ASP A 348 11.85 -36.51 -7.15
CA ASP A 348 12.48 -36.01 -5.92
C ASP A 348 13.99 -35.72 -5.78
N LEU A 349 14.27 -34.79 -4.84
CA LEU A 349 15.54 -34.32 -4.26
C LEU A 349 16.25 -33.16 -5.01
N SER A 350 16.10 -31.90 -4.57
CA SER A 350 16.69 -31.25 -3.36
C SER A 350 18.16 -30.85 -3.54
N LEU A 351 18.43 -29.52 -3.56
CA LEU A 351 19.61 -28.78 -3.05
C LEU A 351 19.52 -27.33 -3.60
N LYS A 352 18.96 -26.37 -2.83
CA LYS A 352 19.61 -25.50 -1.84
C LYS A 352 20.60 -24.46 -2.41
N ASN A 353 20.18 -23.19 -2.41
CA ASN A 353 20.77 -22.06 -1.64
C ASN A 353 20.22 -20.74 -2.22
N GLU A 354 19.25 -20.10 -1.54
CA GLU A 354 19.44 -19.06 -0.51
C GLU A 354 19.83 -17.69 -1.07
N MET A 355 18.82 -16.81 -1.20
CA MET A 355 18.88 -15.47 -0.62
C MET A 355 17.46 -14.93 -0.40
N GLN A 356 17.27 -14.36 0.79
CA GLN A 356 16.04 -14.29 1.54
C GLN A 356 15.07 -13.21 1.06
N LYS A 357 13.79 -13.57 1.01
CA LYS A 357 12.64 -12.66 0.95
C LYS A 357 11.90 -12.82 2.28
N GLU A 358 11.75 -11.72 3.00
CA GLU A 358 10.90 -11.60 4.18
C GLU A 358 9.44 -11.74 3.77
N GLU A 359 8.99 -12.97 3.70
CA GLU A 359 7.59 -13.33 3.72
C GLU A 359 7.29 -13.73 5.16
N SER A 360 6.17 -13.25 5.70
CA SER A 360 5.65 -13.56 7.03
C SER A 360 5.19 -15.03 7.09
N VAL A 361 6.14 -15.94 6.89
CA VAL A 361 6.02 -17.34 7.22
C VAL A 361 6.09 -17.39 8.72
N THR A 362 4.97 -17.72 9.36
CA THR A 362 4.97 -18.21 10.73
C THR A 362 5.83 -19.48 10.75
N ARG A 363 7.16 -19.30 10.87
CA ARG A 363 8.13 -20.39 10.91
C ARG A 363 7.63 -21.35 11.97
N LYS A 364 7.28 -22.56 11.55
CA LYS A 364 6.77 -23.60 12.45
C LYS A 364 7.83 -23.77 13.53
N LYS A 365 7.48 -23.43 14.78
CA LYS A 365 8.35 -23.61 15.95
C LYS A 365 8.59 -25.13 16.06
N THR A 366 9.75 -25.59 15.61
CA THR A 366 10.12 -27.01 15.62
C THR A 366 11.37 -27.15 16.48
N CYS A 367 11.32 -28.06 17.45
CA CYS A 367 12.48 -28.34 18.29
C CYS A 367 13.63 -28.93 17.45
N PRO A 368 14.85 -28.35 17.51
CA PRO A 368 15.97 -28.83 16.70
C PRO A 368 16.50 -30.20 17.17
N ASN A 369 16.26 -30.58 18.42
CA ASN A 369 16.78 -31.82 18.98
C ASN A 369 15.84 -33.02 18.75
N CYS A 370 14.55 -32.89 19.11
CA CYS A 370 13.59 -33.99 19.02
C CYS A 370 12.55 -33.84 17.92
N GLY A 371 12.62 -32.79 17.10
CA GLY A 371 11.67 -32.54 16.00
C GLY A 371 10.25 -32.22 16.44
N ASN A 372 9.99 -31.98 17.73
CA ASN A 372 8.65 -31.68 18.23
C ASN A 372 8.10 -30.40 17.60
N THR A 373 6.91 -30.49 17.03
CA THR A 373 6.18 -29.38 16.37
C THR A 373 4.96 -28.92 17.16
N ASN A 374 4.66 -29.56 18.30
CA ASN A 374 3.50 -29.22 19.11
C ASN A 374 3.72 -27.88 19.83
N LYS A 375 3.01 -26.85 19.38
CA LYS A 375 3.09 -25.49 19.93
C LYS A 375 2.81 -25.44 21.44
N ALA A 376 1.93 -26.29 21.96
CA ALA A 376 1.62 -26.32 23.41
C ALA A 376 2.80 -26.81 24.26
N GLN A 377 3.73 -27.56 23.66
CA GLN A 377 4.93 -28.07 24.34
C GLN A 377 6.17 -27.23 24.06
N ILE A 378 6.08 -26.13 23.32
CA ILE A 378 7.21 -25.22 23.09
C ILE A 378 6.91 -23.93 23.83
N ARG A 379 7.61 -23.73 24.96
CA ARG A 379 7.44 -22.53 25.78
C ARG A 379 8.42 -21.45 25.33
N GLU A 380 7.93 -20.23 25.24
CA GLU A 380 8.72 -19.04 24.92
C GLU A 380 8.99 -18.25 26.20
N PHE A 381 10.22 -17.80 26.39
CA PHE A 381 10.65 -17.00 27.53
C PHE A 381 11.76 -16.02 27.13
N ASP A 382 12.02 -15.05 27.99
CA ASP A 382 13.00 -13.99 27.73
C ASP A 382 14.42 -14.46 28.08
N ASP A 383 15.33 -14.39 27.10
CA ASP A 383 16.76 -14.66 27.22
C ASP A 383 17.47 -13.46 27.87
N LYS A 384 17.57 -13.49 29.20
CA LYS A 384 18.26 -12.45 29.97
C LYS A 384 19.76 -12.33 29.66
N SER A 385 20.36 -13.31 28.99
CA SER A 385 21.76 -13.24 28.58
C SER A 385 21.99 -12.30 27.39
N LYS A 386 20.93 -12.01 26.61
CA LYS A 386 21.02 -11.17 25.41
C LYS A 386 20.00 -10.05 25.44
N ILE A 387 20.49 -8.85 25.71
CA ILE A 387 19.71 -7.61 25.67
C ILE A 387 19.70 -7.10 24.23
N ILE A 388 18.50 -6.93 23.65
CA ILE A 388 18.31 -6.33 22.32
C ILE A 388 18.32 -4.81 22.44
N TYR A 389 17.67 -4.29 23.47
CA TYR A 389 17.53 -2.85 23.69
C TYR A 389 17.70 -2.51 25.17
N THR A 390 18.43 -1.44 25.47
CA THR A 390 18.82 -1.09 26.84
C THR A 390 17.79 -0.22 27.56
N TYR A 391 17.01 0.61 26.85
CA TYR A 391 15.96 1.44 27.48
C TYR A 391 14.79 1.81 26.54
N PRO A 392 13.58 1.21 26.70
CA PRO A 392 13.21 0.22 27.71
C PRO A 392 13.97 -1.10 27.52
N ARG A 393 14.29 -1.80 28.63
CA ARG A 393 15.12 -3.01 28.56
C ARG A 393 14.35 -4.16 27.93
N ILE A 394 14.74 -4.56 26.71
CA ILE A 394 14.12 -5.66 25.94
C ILE A 394 15.14 -6.78 25.79
N TYR A 395 14.75 -7.99 26.16
CA TYR A 395 15.56 -9.21 26.02
C TYR A 395 15.19 -9.97 24.74
N ALA A 396 16.11 -10.78 24.22
CA ALA A 396 15.80 -11.69 23.13
C ALA A 396 14.82 -12.79 23.58
N LYS A 397 14.11 -13.42 22.65
CA LYS A 397 13.27 -14.58 22.93
C LYS A 397 14.09 -15.87 22.83
N MET A 398 13.79 -16.83 23.70
CA MET A 398 14.30 -18.18 23.68
C MET A 398 13.14 -19.17 23.85
N TYR A 399 13.26 -20.31 23.19
CA TYR A 399 12.29 -21.40 23.18
C TYR A 399 12.84 -22.58 23.96
N ARG A 400 11.98 -23.26 24.72
CA ARG A 400 12.29 -24.52 25.40
C ARG A 400 11.29 -25.58 25.03
N CYS A 401 11.80 -26.75 24.63
CA CYS A 401 10.96 -27.90 24.35
C CYS A 401 10.57 -28.61 25.66
N GLY A 402 9.28 -28.80 25.89
CA GLY A 402 8.75 -29.54 27.03
C GLY A 402 8.97 -31.05 26.96
N GLN A 403 9.34 -31.59 25.79
CA GLN A 403 9.59 -33.02 25.61
C GLN A 403 11.05 -33.42 25.91
N CYS A 404 12.03 -32.69 25.38
CA CYS A 404 13.45 -33.01 25.55
C CYS A 404 14.23 -31.97 26.39
N GLY A 405 13.59 -30.87 26.80
CA GLY A 405 14.23 -29.82 27.60
C GLY A 405 15.18 -28.90 26.84
N THR A 406 15.45 -29.14 25.56
CA THR A 406 16.38 -28.34 24.75
C THR A 406 15.92 -26.90 24.60
N GLU A 407 16.87 -25.97 24.70
CA GLU A 407 16.65 -24.53 24.57
C GLU A 407 17.29 -24.02 23.27
N TRP A 408 16.58 -23.19 22.50
CA TRP A 408 17.08 -22.59 21.26
C TRP A 408 16.42 -21.24 21.00
N ARG A 409 16.99 -20.42 20.12
CA ARG A 409 16.43 -19.12 19.73
C ARG A 409 15.72 -19.17 18.40
#